data_AF-A0A1C5WES5-F1
#
_entry.id   AF-A0A1C5WES5-F1
#
_cell.length_a   1.000
_cell.length_b   1.000
_cell.length_c   1.000
_cell.angle_alpha   90.00
_cell.angle_beta   90.00
_cell.angle_gamma   90.00
#
_symmetry.space_group_name_H-M   'P 1'
#
loop_
_entity.id
_entity.type
_entity.pdbx_description
1 polymer ?
#
loop_
_entity_poly.entity_id
_entity_poly.type
_entity_poly.pdbx_seq_one_letter_code
_entity_poly.pdbx_strand_id
1 'polypeptide(L)'
;MLNPNNIKGKTFDTEKNGYSKEDVKEFLGQVAEDYAEVVKANQDTEAKIIKLVEKINEYREDEEAIQQALVVAQKESNKILTEAKTQAHDMIESAKTEQVRLAEQSASECERIVKEHKEKCAELIRTNTEITEKKINEVRAAYDEELAKFENLKAEVTQFKADLTQLYNKQIRLIMEIPASEPAEDTAEEYEEEETVEETQEAAEEQAEETAEPEETVEAESAPVTDSEHVEKILNTGSFDPVIPKTAPAELKFGKNN
;
A
#
# COMPACT_ATOMS: atom_id res chain seq x y z
N MET A 1 -36.83 77.68 53.23
CA MET A 1 -35.89 77.22 54.27
C MET A 1 -34.98 78.38 54.64
N LEU A 2 -34.59 78.47 55.91
CA LEU A 2 -33.51 79.37 56.34
C LEU A 2 -32.21 78.95 55.64
N ASN A 3 -31.45 79.92 55.14
CA ASN A 3 -30.07 79.73 54.71
C ASN A 3 -29.11 80.42 55.72
N PRO A 4 -27.81 80.12 55.69
CA PRO A 4 -26.83 80.73 56.59
C PRO A 4 -26.92 82.26 56.66
N ASN A 5 -27.15 82.91 55.51
CA ASN A 5 -27.28 84.36 55.42
C ASN A 5 -28.57 84.88 56.07
N ASN A 6 -29.68 84.12 56.00
CA ASN A 6 -30.94 84.46 56.64
C ASN A 6 -30.86 84.31 58.16
N ILE A 7 -30.05 83.37 58.66
CA ILE A 7 -29.81 83.18 60.10
C ILE A 7 -28.95 84.34 60.63
N LYS A 8 -27.84 84.65 59.93
CA LYS A 8 -26.90 85.72 60.32
C LYS A 8 -27.50 87.12 60.24
N GLY A 9 -28.44 87.34 59.32
CA GLY A 9 -29.14 88.62 59.13
C GLY A 9 -30.42 88.80 59.94
N LYS A 10 -30.80 87.83 60.79
CA LYS A 10 -32.07 87.89 61.54
C LYS A 10 -32.00 88.92 62.68
N THR A 11 -33.01 89.78 62.77
CA THR A 11 -33.20 90.73 63.88
C THR A 11 -34.41 90.36 64.72
N PHE A 12 -34.39 90.76 65.99
CA PHE A 12 -35.44 90.49 66.98
C PHE A 12 -35.84 91.78 67.70
N ASP A 13 -37.11 91.85 68.13
CA ASP A 13 -37.62 92.96 68.94
C ASP A 13 -37.02 92.96 70.35
N THR A 14 -36.96 94.13 70.99
CA THR A 14 -36.32 94.28 72.31
C THR A 14 -37.37 94.39 73.41
N GLU A 15 -37.31 93.52 74.43
CA GLU A 15 -38.20 93.53 75.60
C GLU A 15 -37.42 93.75 76.91
N LYS A 16 -38.11 94.21 77.95
CA LYS A 16 -37.52 94.79 79.19
C LYS A 16 -36.64 93.82 80.00
N ASN A 17 -36.77 92.50 79.80
CA ASN A 17 -35.95 91.44 80.41
C ASN A 17 -35.43 90.41 79.38
N GLY A 18 -35.14 90.85 78.14
CA GLY A 18 -34.71 89.97 77.05
C GLY A 18 -33.24 89.52 77.13
N TYR A 19 -32.86 88.60 76.23
CA TYR A 19 -31.48 88.15 76.07
C TYR A 19 -30.56 89.28 75.55
N SER A 20 -29.26 89.17 75.85
CA SER A 20 -28.22 90.08 75.34
C SER A 20 -28.17 90.04 73.81
N LYS A 21 -28.24 91.22 73.17
CA LYS A 21 -28.17 91.34 71.71
C LYS A 21 -26.81 90.87 71.15
N GLU A 22 -25.74 91.06 71.91
CA GLU A 22 -24.38 90.67 71.52
C GLU A 22 -24.28 89.14 71.49
N ASP A 23 -24.65 88.48 72.60
CA ASP A 23 -24.59 87.03 72.78
C ASP A 23 -25.49 86.31 71.77
N VAL A 24 -26.69 86.82 71.53
CA VAL A 24 -27.62 86.27 70.52
C VAL A 24 -27.02 86.39 69.11
N LYS A 25 -26.34 87.50 68.80
CA LYS A 25 -25.71 87.70 67.49
C LYS A 25 -24.49 86.80 67.30
N GLU A 26 -23.69 86.59 68.33
CA GLU A 26 -22.57 85.64 68.32
C GLU A 26 -23.07 84.21 68.11
N PHE A 27 -24.10 83.79 68.87
CA PHE A 27 -24.72 82.48 68.72
C PHE A 27 -25.31 82.28 67.31
N LEU A 28 -26.03 83.27 66.76
CA LEU A 28 -26.53 83.20 65.38
C LEU A 28 -25.41 83.15 64.33
N GLY A 29 -24.25 83.74 64.63
CA GLY A 29 -23.05 83.61 63.81
C GLY A 29 -22.54 82.17 63.75
N GLN A 30 -22.39 81.53 64.92
CA GLN A 30 -21.97 80.13 65.05
C GLN A 30 -22.99 79.18 64.40
N VAL A 31 -24.29 79.35 64.71
CA VAL A 31 -25.36 78.54 64.10
C VAL A 31 -25.40 78.71 62.58
N ALA A 32 -25.17 79.92 62.06
CA ALA A 32 -25.11 80.14 60.62
C ALA A 32 -23.91 79.42 59.97
N GLU A 33 -22.76 79.38 60.64
CA GLU A 33 -21.55 78.70 60.18
C GLU A 33 -21.71 77.18 60.20
N ASP A 34 -22.14 76.60 61.31
CA ASP A 34 -22.45 75.17 61.42
C ASP A 34 -23.51 74.74 60.40
N TYR A 35 -24.54 75.56 60.21
CA TYR A 35 -25.58 75.29 59.21
C TYR A 35 -25.03 75.37 57.78
N ALA A 36 -24.06 76.27 57.51
CA ALA A 36 -23.40 76.33 56.21
C ALA A 36 -22.55 75.08 55.95
N GLU A 37 -21.83 74.59 56.96
CA GLU A 37 -21.05 73.35 56.87
C GLU A 37 -21.95 72.14 56.61
N VAL A 38 -23.06 72.01 57.34
CA VAL A 38 -24.02 70.91 57.14
C VAL A 38 -24.64 70.96 55.75
N VAL A 39 -25.03 72.14 55.25
CA VAL A 39 -25.58 72.28 53.89
C VAL A 39 -24.54 71.89 52.84
N LYS A 40 -23.29 72.33 52.99
CA LYS A 40 -22.20 71.96 52.08
C LYS A 40 -21.93 70.45 52.11
N ALA A 41 -21.83 69.85 53.30
CA ALA A 41 -21.61 68.42 53.45
C ALA A 41 -22.76 67.59 52.85
N ASN A 42 -24.00 68.07 52.96
CA ASN A 42 -25.16 67.43 52.35
C ASN A 42 -25.09 67.50 50.82
N GLN A 43 -24.75 68.67 50.25
CA GLN A 43 -24.54 68.82 48.81
C GLN A 43 -23.41 67.93 48.28
N ASP A 44 -22.27 67.86 48.99
CA ASP A 44 -21.15 66.98 48.63
C ASP A 44 -21.54 65.50 48.70
N THR A 45 -22.38 65.13 49.67
CA THR A 45 -22.89 63.76 49.82
C THR A 45 -23.89 63.40 48.72
N GLU A 46 -24.81 64.30 48.40
CA GLU A 46 -25.76 64.15 47.29
C GLU A 46 -25.03 64.00 45.95
N ALA A 47 -24.00 64.82 45.71
CA ALA A 47 -23.16 64.69 44.51
C ALA A 47 -22.42 63.34 44.44
N LYS A 48 -21.96 62.80 45.59
CA LYS A 48 -21.36 61.46 45.64
C LYS A 48 -22.40 60.37 45.37
N ILE A 49 -23.61 60.49 45.92
CA ILE A 49 -24.70 59.54 45.68
C ILE A 49 -25.02 59.48 44.19
N ILE A 50 -25.14 60.63 43.53
CA ILE A 50 -25.40 60.70 42.07
C ILE A 50 -24.32 59.94 41.29
N LYS A 51 -23.04 60.21 41.56
CA LYS A 51 -21.92 59.51 40.89
C LYS A 51 -21.91 58.01 41.15
N LEU A 52 -22.24 57.58 42.37
CA LEU A 52 -22.31 56.15 42.70
C LEU A 52 -23.48 55.47 41.97
N VAL A 53 -24.62 56.16 41.85
CA VAL A 53 -25.77 55.64 41.10
C VAL A 53 -25.46 55.53 39.61
N GLU A 54 -24.81 56.54 39.01
CA GLU A 54 -24.34 56.48 37.62
C GLU A 54 -23.42 55.27 37.40
N LYS A 55 -22.46 55.04 38.30
CA LYS A 55 -21.53 53.92 38.22
C LYS A 55 -22.19 52.56 38.41
N ILE A 56 -23.21 52.48 39.27
CA ILE A 56 -24.01 51.25 39.44
C ILE A 56 -24.77 50.93 38.16
N ASN A 57 -25.31 51.95 37.47
CA ASN A 57 -26.02 51.73 36.21
C ASN A 57 -25.05 51.30 35.10
N GLU A 58 -23.89 51.93 34.98
CA GLU A 58 -22.81 51.51 34.07
C GLU A 58 -22.42 50.04 34.30
N TYR A 59 -22.18 49.64 35.55
CA TYR A 59 -21.85 48.24 35.85
C TYR A 59 -22.97 47.25 35.55
N ARG A 60 -24.24 47.66 35.66
CA ARG A 60 -25.38 46.81 35.28
C ARG A 60 -25.46 46.64 33.77
N GLU A 61 -25.24 47.70 33.01
CA GLU A 61 -25.19 47.63 31.54
C GLU A 61 -24.02 46.77 31.06
N ASP A 62 -22.85 46.91 31.68
CA ASP A 62 -21.68 46.08 31.39
C ASP A 62 -21.93 44.60 31.74
N GLU A 63 -22.55 44.32 32.89
CA GLU A 63 -22.91 42.96 33.29
C GLU A 63 -23.85 42.31 32.26
N GLU A 64 -24.88 43.03 31.81
CA GLU A 64 -25.82 42.56 30.80
C GLU A 64 -25.11 42.30 29.46
N ALA A 65 -24.23 43.21 29.03
CA ALA A 65 -23.44 43.04 27.81
C ALA A 65 -22.52 41.81 27.88
N ILE A 66 -21.88 41.57 29.02
CA ILE A 66 -21.02 40.39 29.25
C ILE A 66 -21.86 39.11 29.26
N GLN A 67 -23.01 39.11 29.93
CA GLN A 67 -23.91 37.96 29.94
C GLN A 67 -24.38 37.62 28.52
N GLN A 68 -24.75 38.63 27.72
CA GLN A 68 -25.14 38.42 26.33
C GLN A 68 -23.98 37.91 25.47
N ALA A 69 -22.79 38.47 25.63
CA ALA A 69 -21.59 38.00 24.93
C ALA A 69 -21.27 36.54 25.25
N LEU A 70 -21.42 36.12 26.52
CA LEU A 70 -21.19 34.75 26.95
C LEU A 70 -22.20 33.78 26.31
N VAL A 71 -23.49 34.15 26.26
CA VAL A 71 -24.52 33.33 25.61
C VAL A 71 -24.24 33.19 24.10
N VAL A 72 -23.85 34.28 23.43
CA VAL A 72 -23.47 34.24 22.01
C VAL A 72 -22.25 33.36 21.79
N ALA A 73 -21.20 33.51 22.62
CA ALA A 73 -19.99 32.69 22.54
C ALA A 73 -20.30 31.20 22.76
N GLN A 74 -21.16 30.86 23.73
CA GLN A 74 -21.60 29.49 23.96
C GLN A 74 -22.37 28.92 22.78
N LYS A 75 -23.27 29.71 22.18
CA LYS A 75 -24.02 29.29 20.99
C LYS A 75 -23.09 29.04 19.80
N GLU A 76 -22.13 29.93 19.57
CA GLU A 76 -21.17 29.78 18.46
C GLU A 76 -20.23 28.59 18.71
N SER A 77 -19.78 28.38 19.96
CA SER A 77 -18.98 27.21 20.33
C SER A 77 -19.73 25.90 20.06
N ASN A 78 -21.00 25.81 20.45
CA ASN A 78 -21.83 24.64 20.17
C ASN A 78 -22.06 24.42 18.67
N LYS A 79 -22.22 25.51 17.91
CA LYS A 79 -22.36 25.46 16.46
C LYS A 79 -21.08 24.91 15.82
N ILE A 80 -19.92 25.45 16.17
CA ILE A 80 -18.60 24.97 15.69
C ILE A 80 -18.42 23.49 16.03
N LEU A 81 -18.76 23.07 17.25
CA LEU A 81 -18.64 21.66 17.66
C LEU A 81 -19.55 20.75 16.81
N THR A 82 -20.77 21.19 16.51
CA THR A 82 -21.74 20.42 15.73
C THR A 82 -21.31 20.35 14.26
N GLU A 83 -20.86 21.46 13.68
CA GLU A 83 -20.34 21.52 12.32
C GLU A 83 -19.09 20.65 12.17
N ALA A 84 -18.13 20.74 13.09
CA ALA A 84 -16.94 19.91 13.07
C ALA A 84 -17.26 18.41 13.18
N LYS A 85 -18.21 18.03 14.05
CA LYS A 85 -18.67 16.63 14.16
C LYS A 85 -19.35 16.15 12.88
N THR A 86 -20.17 16.99 12.26
CA THR A 86 -20.86 16.66 11.00
C THR A 86 -19.85 16.50 9.87
N GLN A 87 -18.94 17.46 9.70
CA GLN A 87 -17.88 17.37 8.69
C GLN A 87 -16.97 16.15 8.89
N ALA A 88 -16.61 15.83 10.13
CA ALA A 88 -15.84 14.63 10.42
C ALA A 88 -16.59 13.35 10.06
N HIS A 89 -17.89 13.29 10.38
CA HIS A 89 -18.75 12.16 10.00
C HIS A 89 -18.84 12.01 8.49
N ASP A 90 -19.16 13.09 7.78
CA ASP A 90 -19.29 13.11 6.32
C ASP A 90 -17.97 12.72 5.63
N MET A 91 -16.83 13.18 6.16
CA MET A 91 -15.51 12.81 5.66
C MET A 91 -15.23 11.31 5.83
N ILE A 92 -15.56 10.73 6.99
CA ILE A 92 -15.40 9.28 7.24
C ILE A 92 -16.32 8.47 6.32
N GLU A 93 -17.57 8.90 6.17
CA GLU A 93 -18.56 8.20 5.34
C GLU A 93 -18.18 8.26 3.85
N SER A 94 -17.74 9.43 3.38
CA SER A 94 -17.22 9.62 2.01
C SER A 94 -15.98 8.75 1.77
N ALA A 95 -15.00 8.77 2.69
CA ALA A 95 -13.79 7.96 2.59
C ALA A 95 -14.12 6.45 2.56
N LYS A 96 -15.06 5.99 3.38
CA LYS A 96 -15.52 4.59 3.40
C LYS A 96 -16.21 4.21 2.09
N THR A 97 -17.06 5.09 1.57
CA THR A 97 -17.74 4.86 0.28
C THR A 97 -16.73 4.77 -0.86
N GLU A 98 -15.76 5.67 -0.89
CA GLU A 98 -14.71 5.67 -1.90
C GLU A 98 -13.78 4.45 -1.78
N GLN A 99 -13.47 4.02 -0.55
CA GLN A 99 -12.72 2.79 -0.30
C GLN A 99 -13.44 1.57 -0.88
N VAL A 100 -14.74 1.42 -0.61
CA VAL A 100 -15.55 0.31 -1.15
C VAL A 100 -15.57 0.38 -2.66
N ARG A 101 -15.83 1.55 -3.25
CA ARG A 101 -15.83 1.76 -4.70
C ARG A 101 -14.50 1.37 -5.34
N LEU A 102 -13.38 1.77 -4.74
CA LEU A 102 -12.03 1.45 -5.24
C LEU A 102 -11.73 -0.05 -5.12
N ALA A 103 -12.13 -0.69 -4.01
CA ALA A 103 -11.96 -2.12 -3.82
C ALA A 103 -12.77 -2.94 -4.83
N GLU A 104 -14.03 -2.57 -5.08
CA GLU A 104 -14.88 -3.19 -6.10
C GLU A 104 -14.30 -3.00 -7.50
N GLN A 105 -13.85 -1.79 -7.83
CA GLN A 105 -13.20 -1.51 -9.11
C GLN A 105 -11.92 -2.35 -9.29
N SER A 106 -11.08 -2.44 -8.26
CA SER A 106 -9.86 -3.25 -8.29
C SER A 106 -10.15 -4.74 -8.43
N ALA A 107 -11.15 -5.26 -7.72
CA ALA A 107 -11.56 -6.65 -7.81
C ALA A 107 -12.09 -6.98 -9.22
N SER A 108 -12.96 -6.11 -9.77
CA SER A 108 -13.48 -6.26 -11.13
C SER A 108 -12.38 -6.24 -12.19
N GLU A 109 -11.38 -5.36 -12.04
CA GLU A 109 -10.26 -5.31 -12.97
C GLU A 109 -9.35 -6.54 -12.85
N CYS A 110 -9.09 -7.03 -11.63
CA CYS A 110 -8.36 -8.28 -11.43
C CYS A 110 -9.09 -9.45 -12.08
N GLU A 111 -10.41 -9.57 -11.89
CA GLU A 111 -11.21 -10.63 -12.50
C GLU A 111 -11.16 -10.56 -14.03
N ARG A 112 -11.28 -9.35 -14.60
CA ARG A 112 -11.16 -9.13 -16.05
C ARG A 112 -9.80 -9.58 -16.57
N ILE A 113 -8.70 -9.16 -15.92
CA ILE A 113 -7.35 -9.55 -16.31
C ILE A 113 -7.18 -11.07 -16.22
N VAL A 114 -7.60 -11.70 -15.13
CA VAL A 114 -7.51 -13.16 -14.95
C VAL A 114 -8.29 -13.88 -16.06
N LYS A 115 -9.49 -13.41 -16.38
CA LYS A 115 -10.30 -13.98 -17.46
C LYS A 115 -9.61 -13.86 -18.82
N GLU A 116 -9.15 -12.66 -19.19
CA GLU A 116 -8.44 -12.42 -20.45
C GLU A 116 -7.18 -13.28 -20.57
N HIS A 117 -6.41 -13.42 -19.49
CA HIS A 117 -5.21 -14.25 -19.47
C HIS A 117 -5.53 -15.75 -19.59
N LYS A 118 -6.59 -16.22 -18.93
CA LYS A 118 -7.05 -17.62 -19.06
C LYS A 118 -7.48 -17.92 -20.49
N GLU A 119 -8.24 -17.02 -21.12
CA GLU A 119 -8.67 -17.16 -22.51
C GLU A 119 -7.48 -17.21 -23.47
N LYS A 120 -6.53 -16.28 -23.35
CA LYS A 120 -5.30 -16.28 -24.16
C LYS A 120 -4.45 -17.54 -23.96
N CYS A 121 -4.31 -18.01 -22.72
CA CYS A 121 -3.58 -19.25 -22.45
C CYS A 121 -4.27 -20.46 -23.07
N ALA A 122 -5.60 -20.55 -22.98
CA ALA A 122 -6.37 -21.62 -23.61
C ALA A 122 -6.23 -21.60 -25.14
N GLU A 123 -6.26 -20.42 -25.76
CA GLU A 123 -6.02 -20.26 -27.20
C GLU A 123 -4.58 -20.67 -27.59
N LEU A 124 -3.57 -20.27 -26.82
CA LEU A 124 -2.18 -20.66 -27.05
C LEU A 124 -1.96 -22.17 -26.92
N ILE A 125 -2.58 -22.80 -25.91
CA ILE A 125 -2.51 -24.26 -25.75
C ILE A 125 -3.18 -24.96 -26.93
N ARG A 126 -4.37 -24.50 -27.33
CA ARG A 126 -5.11 -25.07 -28.46
C ARG A 126 -4.29 -24.98 -29.75
N THR A 127 -3.80 -23.79 -30.08
CA THR A 127 -3.00 -23.56 -31.30
C THR A 127 -1.71 -24.38 -31.31
N ASN A 128 -0.98 -24.44 -30.19
CA ASN A 128 0.21 -25.29 -30.09
C ASN A 128 -0.11 -26.77 -30.20
N THR A 129 -1.23 -27.23 -29.63
CA THR A 129 -1.69 -28.62 -29.75
C THR A 129 -2.01 -28.95 -31.20
N GLU A 130 -2.79 -28.10 -31.89
CA GLU A 130 -3.13 -28.27 -33.30
C GLU A 130 -1.87 -28.29 -34.20
N ILE A 131 -0.88 -27.43 -33.94
CA ILE A 131 0.39 -27.43 -34.68
C ILE A 131 1.18 -28.70 -34.39
N THR A 132 1.24 -29.14 -33.13
CA THR A 132 1.99 -30.34 -32.73
C THR A 132 1.37 -31.59 -33.32
N GLU A 133 0.05 -31.71 -33.30
CA GLU A 133 -0.68 -32.80 -33.95
C GLU A 133 -0.40 -32.86 -35.45
N LYS A 134 -0.41 -31.70 -36.14
CA LYS A 134 -0.03 -31.62 -37.55
C LYS A 134 1.39 -32.12 -37.80
N LYS A 135 2.37 -31.64 -37.00
CA LYS A 135 3.76 -32.09 -37.10
C LYS A 135 3.90 -33.59 -36.85
N ILE A 136 3.21 -34.15 -35.85
CA ILE A 136 3.22 -35.59 -35.56
C ILE A 136 2.67 -36.37 -36.76
N ASN A 137 1.56 -35.92 -37.36
CA ASN A 137 0.97 -36.58 -38.52
C ASN A 137 1.88 -36.49 -39.76
N GLU A 138 2.54 -35.36 -39.99
CA GLU A 138 3.53 -35.20 -41.06
C GLU A 138 4.73 -36.14 -40.87
N VAL A 139 5.28 -36.23 -39.65
CA VAL A 139 6.38 -37.14 -39.34
C VAL A 139 5.97 -38.61 -39.51
N ARG A 140 4.76 -38.98 -39.08
CA ARG A 140 4.22 -40.33 -39.28
C ARG A 140 4.08 -40.67 -40.76
N ALA A 141 3.51 -39.76 -41.56
CA ALA A 141 3.36 -39.96 -43.00
C ALA A 141 4.73 -40.13 -43.70
N ALA A 142 5.72 -39.32 -43.33
CA ALA A 142 7.08 -39.44 -43.85
C ALA A 142 7.74 -40.77 -43.43
N TYR A 143 7.53 -41.21 -42.19
CA TYR A 143 8.03 -42.50 -41.69
C TYR A 143 7.42 -43.68 -42.47
N ASP A 144 6.11 -43.66 -42.71
CA ASP A 144 5.42 -44.71 -43.47
C ASP A 144 5.90 -44.76 -44.93
N GLU A 145 6.16 -43.61 -45.55
CA GLU A 145 6.73 -43.53 -46.90
C GLU A 145 8.15 -44.13 -46.94
N GLU A 146 8.99 -43.80 -45.97
CA GLU A 146 10.36 -44.29 -45.90
C GLU A 146 10.42 -45.80 -45.57
N LEU A 147 9.49 -46.28 -44.74
CA LEU A 147 9.31 -47.70 -44.46
C LEU A 147 8.94 -48.45 -45.75
N ALA A 148 8.01 -47.91 -46.55
CA ALA A 148 7.63 -48.53 -47.83
C ALA A 148 8.82 -48.58 -48.82
N LYS A 149 9.65 -47.53 -48.88
CA LYS A 149 10.89 -47.55 -49.69
C LYS A 149 11.87 -48.61 -49.20
N PHE A 150 12.05 -48.72 -47.88
CA PHE A 150 12.91 -49.74 -47.28
C PHE A 150 12.42 -51.16 -47.58
N GLU A 151 11.12 -51.41 -47.49
CA GLU A 151 10.53 -52.72 -47.84
C GLU A 151 10.73 -53.06 -49.32
N ASN A 152 10.53 -52.10 -50.23
CA ASN A 152 10.80 -52.28 -51.66
C ASN A 152 12.28 -52.60 -51.90
N LEU A 153 13.21 -51.85 -51.31
CA LEU A 153 14.64 -52.10 -51.43
C LEU A 153 15.02 -53.48 -50.87
N LYS A 154 14.44 -53.89 -49.74
CA LYS A 154 14.65 -55.23 -49.17
C LYS A 154 14.15 -56.32 -50.13
N ALA A 155 13.02 -56.10 -50.79
CA ALA A 155 12.52 -57.01 -51.82
C ALA A 155 13.47 -57.08 -53.02
N GLU A 156 13.97 -55.94 -53.50
CA GLU A 156 14.97 -55.86 -54.59
C GLU A 156 16.27 -56.59 -54.21
N VAL A 157 16.81 -56.38 -53.01
CA VAL A 157 18.00 -57.09 -52.51
C VAL A 157 17.75 -58.59 -52.43
N THR A 158 16.55 -59.00 -52.01
CA THR A 158 16.17 -60.42 -51.96
C THR A 158 16.09 -61.02 -53.36
N GLN A 159 15.51 -60.29 -54.33
CA GLN A 159 15.47 -60.71 -55.74
C GLN A 159 16.89 -60.81 -56.32
N PHE A 160 17.72 -59.78 -56.12
CA PHE A 160 19.12 -59.80 -56.56
C PHE A 160 19.90 -60.97 -55.96
N LYS A 161 19.71 -61.26 -54.66
CA LYS A 161 20.33 -62.42 -54.01
C LYS A 161 19.85 -63.73 -54.64
N ALA A 162 18.57 -63.85 -54.98
CA ALA A 162 18.02 -65.02 -55.66
C ALA A 162 18.60 -65.18 -57.07
N ASP A 163 18.69 -64.10 -57.84
CA ASP A 163 19.29 -64.08 -59.18
C ASP A 163 20.78 -64.43 -59.15
N LEU A 164 21.54 -63.88 -58.20
CA LEU A 164 22.95 -64.20 -58.00
C LEU A 164 23.13 -65.67 -57.63
N THR A 165 22.27 -66.19 -56.75
CA THR A 165 22.27 -67.62 -56.38
C THR A 165 21.95 -68.50 -57.60
N GLN A 166 21.01 -68.09 -58.45
CA GLN A 166 20.74 -68.78 -59.71
C GLN A 166 21.94 -68.75 -60.66
N LEU A 167 22.62 -67.61 -60.81
CA LEU A 167 23.83 -67.48 -61.62
C LEU A 167 24.96 -68.39 -61.10
N TYR A 168 25.21 -68.39 -59.79
CA TYR A 168 26.20 -69.29 -59.19
C TYR A 168 25.82 -70.76 -59.38
N ASN A 169 24.56 -71.14 -59.17
CA ASN A 169 24.09 -72.50 -59.45
C ASN A 169 24.27 -72.89 -60.92
N LYS A 170 24.04 -71.95 -61.85
CA LYS A 170 24.29 -72.17 -63.28
C LYS A 170 25.77 -72.35 -63.58
N GLN A 171 26.65 -71.56 -62.96
CA GLN A 171 28.10 -71.72 -63.09
C GLN A 171 28.59 -73.06 -62.52
N ILE A 172 28.09 -73.47 -61.34
CA ILE A 172 28.38 -74.79 -60.75
C ILE A 172 27.95 -75.92 -61.68
N ARG A 173 26.75 -75.81 -62.30
CA ARG A 173 26.26 -76.79 -63.26
C ARG A 173 27.14 -76.86 -64.52
N LEU A 174 27.61 -75.72 -65.03
CA LEU A 174 28.54 -75.67 -66.16
C LEU A 174 29.90 -76.28 -65.84
N ILE A 175 30.39 -76.12 -64.60
CA ILE A 175 31.62 -76.77 -64.13
C ILE A 175 31.43 -78.30 -64.02
N MET A 176 30.24 -78.75 -63.59
CA MET A 176 29.89 -80.18 -63.56
C MET A 176 29.67 -80.80 -64.96
N GLU A 177 29.44 -79.99 -66.00
CA GLU A 177 29.28 -80.43 -67.40
C GLU A 177 30.61 -80.47 -68.20
N ILE A 178 31.75 -80.15 -67.57
CA ILE A 178 33.07 -80.43 -68.17
C ILE A 178 33.34 -81.95 -68.05
N PRO A 179 33.57 -82.67 -69.15
CA PRO A 179 33.89 -84.09 -69.08
C PRO A 179 35.24 -84.27 -68.39
N ALA A 180 35.27 -85.08 -67.33
CA ALA A 180 36.51 -85.56 -66.74
C ALA A 180 37.23 -86.47 -67.75
N SER A 181 38.39 -86.04 -68.24
CA SER A 181 39.42 -86.92 -68.78
C SER A 181 40.58 -86.96 -67.78
N GLU A 182 40.68 -88.06 -67.04
CA GLU A 182 41.82 -88.45 -66.19
C GLU A 182 42.77 -89.39 -66.96
N PRO A 183 43.97 -89.76 -66.45
CA PRO A 183 44.77 -89.19 -65.35
C PRO A 183 46.23 -88.89 -65.76
N ALA A 184 47.00 -88.16 -64.93
CA ALA A 184 48.46 -88.25 -64.92
C ALA A 184 48.97 -88.05 -63.49
N GLU A 185 49.75 -89.04 -63.04
CA GLU A 185 50.25 -89.26 -61.69
C GLU A 185 51.33 -88.27 -61.24
N ASP A 186 51.32 -88.03 -59.93
CA ASP A 186 52.41 -87.77 -58.98
C ASP A 186 53.65 -86.96 -59.41
N THR A 187 53.84 -85.83 -58.73
CA THR A 187 55.02 -85.64 -57.87
C THR A 187 54.67 -84.73 -56.70
N ALA A 188 54.88 -85.24 -55.50
CA ALA A 188 54.76 -84.56 -54.22
C ALA A 188 55.79 -83.44 -54.04
N GLU A 189 55.37 -82.33 -53.44
CA GLU A 189 56.19 -81.53 -52.53
C GLU A 189 55.32 -81.11 -51.33
N GLU A 190 55.66 -81.69 -50.19
CA GLU A 190 55.20 -81.36 -48.85
C GLU A 190 56.06 -80.19 -48.36
N TYR A 191 55.46 -79.04 -48.05
CA TYR A 191 56.08 -77.98 -47.25
C TYR A 191 55.07 -77.45 -46.24
N GLU A 192 55.54 -77.47 -45.00
CA GLU A 192 54.88 -77.10 -43.74
C GLU A 192 54.74 -75.58 -43.55
N GLU A 193 53.74 -75.21 -42.74
CA GLU A 193 53.65 -74.11 -41.73
C GLU A 193 54.02 -72.66 -42.15
N GLU A 194 53.23 -71.63 -41.83
CA GLU A 194 53.08 -71.10 -40.46
C GLU A 194 51.65 -70.63 -40.12
N GLU A 195 51.20 -71.09 -38.95
CA GLU A 195 50.18 -70.45 -38.14
C GLU A 195 50.72 -69.10 -37.61
N THR A 196 49.98 -68.01 -37.78
CA THR A 196 50.05 -66.87 -36.83
C THR A 196 48.67 -66.28 -36.60
N VAL A 197 48.22 -66.48 -35.37
CA VAL A 197 47.18 -65.73 -34.70
C VAL A 197 47.76 -64.35 -34.37
N GLU A 198 47.05 -63.27 -34.71
CA GLU A 198 47.13 -62.04 -33.92
C GLU A 198 45.71 -61.59 -33.57
N GLU A 199 45.36 -61.96 -32.33
CA GLU A 199 44.58 -61.15 -31.42
C GLU A 199 45.14 -59.72 -31.38
N THR A 200 44.26 -58.72 -31.41
CA THR A 200 44.41 -57.59 -30.50
C THR A 200 43.03 -57.24 -29.99
N GLN A 201 42.68 -57.87 -28.86
CA GLN A 201 42.07 -57.13 -27.78
C GLN A 201 43.18 -56.31 -27.10
N GLU A 202 42.93 -55.03 -26.86
CA GLU A 202 43.31 -54.44 -25.57
C GLU A 202 42.02 -53.97 -24.89
N ALA A 203 41.63 -54.72 -23.85
CA ALA A 203 41.05 -54.32 -22.56
C ALA A 203 40.13 -53.08 -22.51
N ALA A 204 38.88 -53.21 -22.03
CA ALA A 204 38.51 -53.01 -20.62
C ALA A 204 38.97 -51.64 -20.09
N GLU A 205 38.08 -50.66 -19.91
CA GLU A 205 37.24 -50.44 -18.71
C GLU A 205 35.81 -50.02 -19.10
N GLU A 206 34.73 -50.27 -18.37
CA GLU A 206 34.35 -51.15 -17.27
C GLU A 206 32.81 -51.08 -17.25
N GLN A 207 32.15 -52.12 -16.75
CA GLN A 207 30.70 -52.27 -16.63
C GLN A 207 30.01 -51.06 -15.98
N ALA A 208 28.81 -50.70 -16.45
CA ALA A 208 27.57 -51.26 -15.90
C ALA A 208 26.34 -50.54 -16.46
N GLU A 209 25.48 -51.30 -17.14
CA GLU A 209 24.05 -50.98 -17.22
C GLU A 209 23.37 -52.01 -16.31
N GLU A 210 22.92 -51.59 -15.12
CA GLU A 210 21.99 -52.39 -14.32
C GLU A 210 20.85 -51.48 -13.83
N THR A 211 19.65 -51.86 -14.24
CA THR A 211 18.38 -51.30 -13.79
C THR A 211 17.99 -51.96 -12.47
N ALA A 212 17.82 -51.16 -11.42
CA ALA A 212 17.05 -51.51 -10.23
C ALA A 212 16.47 -50.24 -9.58
N GLU A 213 15.15 -50.03 -9.69
CA GLU A 213 14.35 -49.36 -8.65
C GLU A 213 14.05 -50.41 -7.55
N PRO A 214 13.78 -50.08 -6.26
CA PRO A 214 13.13 -48.85 -5.77
C PRO A 214 13.63 -48.28 -4.40
N GLU A 215 12.95 -47.21 -3.97
CA GLU A 215 12.77 -46.66 -2.61
C GLU A 215 13.76 -45.63 -2.02
N GLU A 216 13.25 -44.39 -2.01
CA GLU A 216 13.10 -43.50 -0.85
C GLU A 216 14.37 -42.92 -0.18
N THR A 217 14.76 -41.71 -0.60
CA THR A 217 14.74 -40.53 0.29
C THR A 217 14.65 -39.24 -0.52
N VAL A 218 13.72 -38.41 -0.07
CA VAL A 218 13.41 -37.04 -0.45
C VAL A 218 14.64 -36.13 -0.22
N GLU A 219 15.01 -35.31 -1.19
CA GLU A 219 15.27 -33.87 -0.96
C GLU A 219 15.51 -33.13 -2.29
N ALA A 220 14.59 -32.22 -2.57
CA ALA A 220 14.75 -31.19 -3.58
C ALA A 220 15.74 -30.15 -3.05
N GLU A 221 16.86 -29.93 -3.73
CA GLU A 221 17.64 -28.71 -3.50
C GLU A 221 17.05 -27.57 -4.34
N SER A 222 15.93 -27.07 -3.81
CA SER A 222 15.53 -25.68 -3.93
C SER A 222 16.65 -24.76 -3.43
N ALA A 223 16.84 -23.64 -4.14
CA ALA A 223 17.53 -22.40 -3.76
C ALA A 223 18.02 -22.23 -2.30
N PRO A 224 19.19 -21.61 -2.07
CA PRO A 224 19.37 -20.78 -0.88
C PRO A 224 18.77 -19.40 -1.18
N VAL A 225 17.51 -19.24 -0.80
CA VAL A 225 16.90 -17.92 -0.57
C VAL A 225 17.46 -17.40 0.76
N THR A 226 18.66 -16.80 0.73
CA THR A 226 19.18 -16.02 1.86
C THR A 226 18.77 -14.56 1.65
N ASP A 227 17.57 -14.21 2.12
CA ASP A 227 17.31 -12.97 2.86
C ASP A 227 15.83 -12.92 3.32
N SER A 228 15.45 -13.86 4.20
CA SER A 228 14.13 -13.83 4.85
C SER A 228 13.98 -12.69 5.87
N GLU A 229 15.05 -11.99 6.26
CA GLU A 229 14.92 -10.76 7.05
C GLU A 229 14.55 -9.52 6.21
N HIS A 230 14.73 -9.58 4.88
CA HIS A 230 14.42 -8.44 4.01
C HIS A 230 12.97 -8.47 3.51
N VAL A 231 12.40 -9.65 3.25
CA VAL A 231 11.04 -9.79 2.68
C VAL A 231 9.94 -9.54 3.72
N GLU A 232 10.13 -9.96 4.98
CA GLU A 232 9.18 -9.64 6.07
C GLU A 232 9.15 -8.14 6.42
N LYS A 233 10.24 -7.41 6.10
CA LYS A 233 10.33 -5.96 6.30
C LYS A 233 9.61 -5.16 5.22
N ILE A 234 9.41 -5.74 4.04
CA ILE A 234 8.73 -5.10 2.90
C ILE A 234 7.21 -5.32 2.96
N LEU A 235 6.76 -6.43 3.56
CA LEU A 235 5.34 -6.80 3.63
C LEU A 235 4.63 -6.35 4.92
N ASN A 236 5.35 -5.80 5.91
CA ASN A 236 4.74 -5.22 7.12
C ASN A 236 4.56 -3.70 7.02
N THR A 237 3.74 -3.24 6.07
CA THR A 237 3.29 -1.84 5.97
C THR A 237 2.00 -1.58 6.73
N GLY A 238 1.69 -2.40 7.74
CA GLY A 238 0.50 -2.32 8.58
C GLY A 238 0.55 -1.33 9.76
N SER A 239 1.52 -0.41 9.83
CA SER A 239 1.57 0.61 10.87
C SER A 239 2.08 1.94 10.32
N PHE A 240 1.15 2.78 9.87
CA PHE A 240 1.41 4.20 9.66
C PHE A 240 1.58 4.86 11.03
N ASP A 241 2.81 4.87 11.54
CA ASP A 241 3.20 5.85 12.56
C ASP A 241 3.57 7.14 11.83
N PRO A 242 2.84 8.26 12.02
CA PRO A 242 3.16 9.49 11.33
C PRO A 242 4.51 10.02 11.82
N VAL A 243 5.50 10.04 10.93
CA VAL A 243 6.77 10.74 11.17
C VAL A 243 6.47 12.24 11.18
N ILE A 244 6.20 12.80 12.36
CA ILE A 244 6.15 14.24 12.56
C ILE A 244 7.61 14.74 12.50
N PRO A 245 8.02 15.52 11.48
CA PRO A 245 9.33 16.13 11.50
C PRO A 245 9.39 17.07 12.72
N LYS A 246 10.36 16.85 13.62
CA LYS A 246 10.67 17.80 14.69
C LYS A 246 11.21 19.08 14.05
N THR A 247 10.33 19.96 13.61
CA THR A 247 10.70 21.33 13.25
C THR A 247 11.20 22.00 14.52
N ALA A 248 12.49 22.32 14.58
CA ALA A 248 13.03 23.16 15.63
C ALA A 248 12.22 24.49 15.65
N PRO A 249 11.82 24.99 16.83
CA PRO A 249 10.95 26.18 16.93
C PRO A 249 11.60 27.50 16.46
N ALA A 250 12.76 27.46 15.82
CA ALA A 250 13.52 28.62 15.37
C ALA A 250 13.36 28.96 13.87
N GLU A 251 12.70 28.11 13.06
CA GLU A 251 12.61 28.32 11.60
C GLU A 251 11.27 28.86 11.08
N LEU A 252 10.29 29.09 11.96
CA LEU A 252 9.03 29.74 11.59
C LEU A 252 9.23 31.26 11.44
N LYS A 253 9.71 31.70 10.28
CA LYS A 253 9.66 33.12 9.88
C LYS A 253 8.23 33.50 9.51
N PHE A 254 7.45 33.93 10.51
CA PHE A 254 6.20 34.63 10.26
C PHE A 254 6.47 36.05 9.73
N GLY A 255 5.87 36.37 8.59
CA GLY A 255 5.50 37.74 8.22
C GLY A 255 6.65 38.75 8.04
N LYS A 256 7.32 38.72 6.90
CA LYS A 256 7.75 39.95 6.23
C LYS A 256 7.29 39.88 4.80
N ASN A 257 6.25 40.64 4.48
CA ASN A 257 6.24 41.53 3.33
C ASN A 257 5.12 42.56 3.53
N ASN A 258 5.54 43.82 3.46
CA ASN A 258 4.71 45.02 3.31
C ASN A 258 3.81 44.94 2.09
#